data_AF-A0A9X9A3R0-F1
#
_entry.id   AF-A0A9X9A3R0-F1
#
_cell.length_a   1.000
_cell.length_b   1.000
_cell.length_c   1.000
_cell.angle_alpha   90.00
_cell.angle_beta   90.00
_cell.angle_gamma   90.00
#
_symmetry.space_group_name_H-M   'P 1'
#
loop_
_entity.id
_entity.type
_entity.pdbx_description
1 polymer ?
#
loop_
_entity_poly.entity_id
_entity_poly.type
_entity_poly.pdbx_seq_one_letter_code
_entity_poly.pdbx_strand_id
1 'polypeptide(L)'
;GWSLGGNVVHAMAAQLQNEGEEVELLVMLDSYPGHFLPNTEAPTEEEALIALLALGGYDPDNMDGKPLTMESAVEILRKDGSALASLEEETILNLKETYVNSVGLLGKYV
;
A
#
# COMPACT_ATOMS: atom_id res chain seq x y z
N GLY A 1 -6.46 -5.51 -13.66
CA GLY A 1 -5.96 -5.12 -12.33
C GLY A 1 -6.81 -4.02 -11.75
N TRP A 2 -6.91 -3.96 -10.42
CA TRP A 2 -7.56 -2.87 -9.68
C TRP A 2 -6.57 -2.29 -8.67
N SER A 3 -6.58 -0.97 -8.46
CA SER A 3 -5.67 -0.26 -7.56
C SER A 3 -4.19 -0.64 -7.85
N LEU A 4 -3.44 -1.08 -6.84
CA LEU A 4 -2.09 -1.66 -6.98
C LEU A 4 -2.01 -2.68 -8.13
N GLY A 5 -3.01 -3.57 -8.21
CA GLY A 5 -3.05 -4.62 -9.21
C GLY A 5 -3.13 -4.09 -10.64
N GLY A 6 -3.58 -2.86 -10.87
CA GLY A 6 -3.53 -2.21 -12.19
C GLY A 6 -2.10 -1.94 -12.65
N ASN A 7 -1.27 -1.41 -11.76
CA ASN A 7 0.16 -1.19 -12.02
C ASN A 7 0.91 -2.50 -12.26
N VAL A 8 0.60 -3.54 -11.48
CA VAL A 8 1.19 -4.87 -11.65
C VAL A 8 0.87 -5.45 -13.02
N VAL A 9 -0.40 -5.48 -13.44
CA VAL A 9 -0.77 -6.05 -14.75
C VAL A 9 -0.20 -5.23 -15.91
N HIS A 10 -0.05 -3.91 -15.73
CA HIS A 10 0.60 -3.05 -16.72
C HIS A 10 2.09 -3.40 -16.88
N ALA A 11 2.83 -3.54 -15.77
CA ALA A 11 4.23 -3.94 -15.81
C ALA A 11 4.44 -5.33 -16.41
N MET A 12 3.53 -6.28 -16.11
CA MET A 12 3.54 -7.61 -16.72
C MET A 12 3.30 -7.53 -18.24
N ALA A 13 2.33 -6.74 -18.69
CA ALA A 13 2.03 -6.56 -20.10
C ALA A 13 3.21 -5.96 -20.86
N ALA A 14 3.88 -4.95 -20.28
CA ALA A 14 5.08 -4.35 -20.86
C ALA A 14 6.23 -5.37 -20.99
N GLN A 15 6.43 -6.23 -19.98
CA GLN A 15 7.44 -7.31 -20.04
C GLN A 15 7.11 -8.33 -21.14
N LEU A 16 5.86 -8.81 -21.20
CA LEU A 16 5.41 -9.74 -22.25
C LEU A 16 5.64 -9.16 -23.66
N GLN A 17 5.26 -7.90 -23.87
CA GLN A 17 5.47 -7.23 -25.16
C GLN A 17 6.96 -7.09 -25.53
N ASN A 18 7.84 -6.84 -24.55
CA ASN A 18 9.30 -6.81 -24.78
C ASN A 18 9.88 -8.19 -25.15
N GLU A 19 9.24 -9.27 -24.69
CA GLU A 19 9.59 -10.64 -25.06
C GLU A 19 8.99 -11.07 -26.42
N GLY A 20 8.18 -10.21 -27.05
CA GLY A 20 7.57 -10.45 -28.36
C GLY A 20 6.18 -11.09 -28.29
N GLU A 21 5.60 -11.21 -27.09
CA GLU A 21 4.27 -11.76 -26.89
C GLU A 21 3.16 -10.72 -27.15
N GLU A 22 2.01 -11.18 -27.64
CA GLU A 22 0.83 -10.35 -27.85
C GLU A 22 -0.06 -10.32 -26.61
N VAL A 23 -0.42 -9.13 -26.13
CA VAL A 23 -1.37 -8.93 -25.03
C VAL A 23 -2.73 -8.58 -25.63
N GLU A 24 -3.61 -9.57 -25.77
CA GLU A 24 -4.94 -9.40 -26.40
C GLU A 24 -5.82 -8.39 -25.63
N LEU A 25 -5.74 -8.38 -24.30
CA LEU A 25 -6.54 -7.48 -23.47
C LEU A 25 -5.83 -7.14 -22.15
N LEU A 26 -5.73 -5.85 -21.86
CA LEU A 26 -5.32 -5.32 -20.56
C LEU A 26 -6.47 -4.46 -19.99
N VAL A 27 -7.00 -4.85 -18.83
CA VAL A 27 -8.03 -4.09 -18.13
C VAL A 27 -7.46 -3.51 -16.85
N MET A 28 -7.56 -2.19 -16.69
CA MET A 28 -7.18 -1.47 -15.48
C MET A 28 -8.42 -0.76 -14.93
N LEU A 29 -8.69 -0.95 -13.64
CA LEU A 29 -9.84 -0.39 -12.95
C LEU A 29 -9.33 0.52 -11.84
N ASP A 30 -9.70 1.81 -11.89
CA ASP A 30 -9.38 2.79 -10.86
C ASP A 30 -7.91 2.70 -10.38
N SER A 31 -6.99 2.72 -11.34
CA SER A 31 -5.56 2.54 -11.12
C SER A 31 -4.83 3.77 -11.67
N TYR A 32 -3.94 4.35 -10.88
CA TYR A 32 -3.18 5.53 -11.28
C TYR A 32 -1.78 5.15 -11.78
N PRO A 33 -1.22 5.88 -12.77
CA PRO A 33 0.12 5.60 -13.28
C PRO A 33 1.18 5.72 -12.18
N GLY A 34 2.06 4.72 -12.08
CA GLY A 34 3.05 4.62 -11.01
C GLY A 34 3.99 5.82 -10.90
N HIS A 35 4.35 6.48 -12.01
CA HIS A 35 5.25 7.64 -11.99
C HIS A 35 4.65 8.93 -11.38
N PHE A 36 3.36 8.91 -11.03
CA PHE A 36 2.72 9.96 -10.23
C PHE A 36 2.60 9.58 -8.74
N LEU A 37 2.99 8.36 -8.37
CA LEU A 37 2.99 7.94 -6.97
C LEU A 37 4.22 8.51 -6.26
N PRO A 38 4.05 9.09 -5.06
CA PRO A 38 5.17 9.56 -4.25
C PRO A 38 6.03 8.38 -3.80
N ASN A 39 7.34 8.52 -3.92
CA ASN A 39 8.40 7.59 -3.50
C ASN A 39 8.32 6.16 -4.09
N THR A 40 9.32 5.82 -4.91
CA THR A 40 9.56 4.46 -5.43
C THR A 40 10.49 3.65 -4.52
N GLU A 41 10.84 4.15 -3.34
CA GLU A 41 11.59 3.38 -2.35
C GLU A 41 10.62 2.66 -1.41
N ALA A 42 11.09 1.56 -0.80
CA ALA A 42 10.29 0.86 0.20
C ALA A 42 9.96 1.82 1.35
N PRO A 43 8.70 1.88 1.83
CA PRO A 43 8.32 2.76 2.92
C PRO A 43 9.14 2.49 4.17
N THR A 44 9.47 3.55 4.89
CA THR A 44 9.96 3.47 6.26
C THR A 44 8.88 2.88 7.19
N GLU A 45 9.29 2.38 8.37
CA GLU A 45 8.34 1.86 9.36
C GLU A 45 7.28 2.90 9.74
N GLU A 46 7.68 4.17 9.89
CA GLU A 46 6.77 5.27 10.22
C GLU A 46 5.77 5.54 9.09
N GLU A 47 6.21 5.60 7.84
CA GLU A 47 5.31 5.75 6.67
C GLU A 47 4.32 4.59 6.56
N ALA A 48 4.76 3.36 6.86
CA ALA A 48 3.90 2.19 6.85
C ALA A 48 2.82 2.24 7.95
N LEU A 49 3.18 2.72 9.15
CA LEU A 49 2.22 2.92 10.24
C LEU A 49 1.22 4.05 9.93
N ILE A 50 1.66 5.14 9.31
CA ILE A 50 0.78 6.21 8.83
C ILE A 50 -0.21 5.66 7.80
N ALA A 51 0.26 4.88 6.83
CA ALA A 51 -0.59 4.27 5.82
C ALA A 51 -1.61 3.28 6.42
N LEU A 52 -1.19 2.51 7.42
CA LEU A 52 -2.09 1.62 8.17
C LEU A 52 -3.19 2.39 8.90
N LEU A 53 -2.85 3.51 9.54
CA LEU A 53 -3.83 4.38 10.20
C LEU A 53 -4.77 5.03 9.16
N ALA A 54 -4.24 5.45 8.01
CA ALA A 54 -5.06 5.96 6.91
C ALA A 54 -6.07 4.92 6.40
N LEU A 55 -5.66 3.65 6.29
CA LEU A 55 -6.56 2.54 5.97
C LEU A 55 -7.65 2.37 7.04
N GLY A 56 -7.32 2.64 8.30
CA GLY A 56 -8.24 2.65 9.43
C GLY A 56 -9.20 3.85 9.47
N GLY A 57 -9.08 4.81 8.54
CA GLY A 57 -9.92 6.00 8.43
C GLY A 57 -9.33 7.28 9.04
N TYR A 58 -8.05 7.27 9.44
CA TYR A 58 -7.39 8.41 10.05
C TYR A 58 -6.77 9.33 8.99
N ASP A 59 -6.74 10.62 9.28
CA ASP A 59 -6.06 11.60 8.45
C ASP A 59 -4.57 11.69 8.85
N PRO A 60 -3.62 11.34 7.96
CA PRO A 60 -2.19 11.47 8.20
C PRO A 60 -1.76 12.87 8.64
N ASP A 61 -2.45 13.91 8.14
CA ASP A 61 -2.11 15.31 8.43
C ASP A 61 -2.52 15.72 9.86
N ASN A 62 -3.34 14.90 10.53
CA ASN A 62 -3.76 15.10 11.92
C ASN A 62 -2.95 14.26 12.93
N MET A 63 -1.81 13.70 12.51
CA MET A 63 -0.86 13.06 13.43
C MET A 63 -0.04 14.14 14.14
N ASP A 64 0.02 14.12 15.48
CA ASP A 64 0.73 15.11 16.34
C ASP A 64 2.26 15.24 16.08
N GLY A 65 2.80 14.65 15.01
CA GLY A 65 4.23 14.60 14.73
C GLY A 65 5.04 13.79 15.75
N LYS A 66 4.36 13.00 16.59
CA LYS A 66 5.01 12.08 17.53
C LYS A 66 5.45 10.82 16.78
N PRO A 67 6.63 10.26 17.10
CA PRO A 67 7.06 9.00 16.51
C PRO A 67 6.01 7.92 16.72
N LEU A 68 5.53 7.34 15.62
CA LEU A 68 4.56 6.24 15.67
C LEU A 68 5.29 4.92 15.93
N THR A 69 4.75 4.16 16.87
CA THR A 69 5.09 2.76 17.09
C THR A 69 3.90 1.88 16.72
N MET A 70 4.15 0.61 16.44
CA MET A 70 3.08 -0.37 16.20
C MET A 70 2.06 -0.42 17.36
N GLU A 71 2.54 -0.41 18.60
CA GLU A 71 1.70 -0.39 19.79
C GLU A 71 0.79 0.84 19.80
N SER A 72 1.35 2.04 19.58
CA SER A 72 0.57 3.28 19.54
C SER A 72 -0.44 3.32 18.40
N ALA A 73 -0.11 2.76 17.23
CA ALA A 73 -1.03 2.68 16.10
C ALA A 73 -2.21 1.74 16.39
N VAL A 74 -1.94 0.58 17.00
CA VAL A 74 -3.00 -0.36 17.43
C VAL A 74 -3.88 0.26 18.50
N GLU A 75 -3.30 0.97 19.47
CA GLU A 75 -4.05 1.71 20.48
C GLU A 75 -4.99 2.75 19.87
N ILE A 76 -4.50 3.55 18.91
CA ILE A 76 -5.29 4.51 18.16
C ILE A 76 -6.46 3.81 17.48
N LEU A 77 -6.20 2.79 16.63
CA LEU A 77 -7.24 2.03 15.93
C LEU A 77 -8.33 1.52 16.88
N ARG A 78 -7.93 0.96 18.04
CA ARG A 78 -8.84 0.44 19.07
C ARG A 78 -9.65 1.51 19.75
N LYS A 79 -9.03 2.64 20.11
CA LYS A 79 -9.68 3.72 20.85
C LYS A 79 -10.87 4.31 20.10
N ASP A 80 -10.75 4.51 18.80
CA ASP A 80 -11.82 5.14 18.02
C ASP A 80 -12.71 4.12 17.29
N GLY A 81 -12.59 2.83 17.63
CA GLY A 81 -13.47 1.77 17.14
C GLY A 81 -13.34 1.50 15.64
N SER A 82 -12.12 1.64 15.10
CA SER A 82 -11.86 1.33 13.68
C SER A 82 -12.25 -0.10 13.36
N ALA A 83 -12.73 -0.36 12.13
CA ALA A 83 -12.99 -1.72 11.67
C ALA A 83 -11.73 -2.61 11.72
N LEU A 84 -10.53 -2.01 11.60
CA LEU A 84 -9.27 -2.75 11.74
C LEU A 84 -9.00 -3.17 13.19
N ALA A 85 -9.60 -2.52 14.18
CA ALA A 85 -9.40 -2.83 15.59
C ALA A 85 -9.96 -4.19 16.03
N SER A 86 -10.90 -4.75 15.26
CA SER A 86 -11.42 -6.10 15.52
C SER A 86 -10.48 -7.22 15.07
N LEU A 87 -9.42 -6.88 14.33
CA LEU A 87 -8.44 -7.85 13.85
C LEU A 87 -7.43 -8.20 14.95
N GLU A 88 -6.89 -9.41 14.87
CA GLU A 88 -5.77 -9.82 15.71
C GLU A 88 -4.54 -8.97 15.39
N GLU A 89 -3.69 -8.73 16.39
CA GLU A 89 -2.49 -7.90 16.24
C GLU A 89 -1.55 -8.42 15.15
N GLU A 90 -1.41 -9.74 15.03
CA GLU A 90 -0.67 -10.40 13.93
C GLU A 90 -1.27 -10.06 12.56
N THR A 91 -2.58 -9.97 12.45
CA THR A 91 -3.23 -9.58 11.18
C THR A 91 -2.96 -8.12 10.84
N ILE A 92 -2.99 -7.22 11.83
CA ILE A 92 -2.66 -5.81 11.64
C ILE A 92 -1.19 -5.66 11.21
N LEU A 93 -0.29 -6.43 11.83
CA LEU A 93 1.12 -6.47 11.43
C LEU A 93 1.28 -6.95 9.98
N ASN A 94 0.58 -8.02 9.60
CA ASN A 94 0.62 -8.56 8.25
C ASN A 94 0.08 -7.56 7.21
N LEU A 95 -0.91 -6.73 7.57
CA LEU A 95 -1.39 -5.64 6.69
C LEU A 95 -0.28 -4.62 6.43
N LYS A 96 0.44 -4.20 7.47
CA LYS A 96 1.59 -3.29 7.36
C LYS A 96 2.68 -3.89 6.48
N GLU A 97 3.10 -5.13 6.74
CA GLU A 97 4.14 -5.81 5.95
C GLU A 97 3.74 -5.98 4.48
N THR A 98 2.46 -6.32 4.22
CA THR A 98 1.93 -6.43 2.85
C THR A 98 1.97 -5.10 2.13
N TYR A 99 1.66 -3.99 2.81
CA TYR A 99 1.75 -2.66 2.25
C TYR A 99 3.21 -2.31 1.88
N VAL A 100 4.16 -2.50 2.80
CA VAL A 100 5.60 -2.25 2.55
C VAL A 100 6.09 -3.03 1.33
N ASN A 101 5.77 -4.32 1.27
CA ASN A 101 6.15 -5.17 0.14
C ASN A 101 5.51 -4.70 -1.17
N SER A 102 4.24 -4.31 -1.13
CA SER A 102 3.51 -3.86 -2.33
C SER A 102 4.10 -2.58 -2.91
N VAL A 103 4.41 -1.59 -2.07
CA VAL A 103 5.04 -0.33 -2.51
C VAL A 103 6.48 -0.58 -2.99
N GLY A 104 7.23 -1.44 -2.30
CA GLY A 104 8.57 -1.84 -2.75
C GLY A 104 8.56 -2.52 -4.13
N LEU A 105 7.55 -3.35 -4.43
CA LEU A 105 7.39 -3.94 -5.75
C LEU A 105 7.06 -2.90 -6.82
N LEU A 106 6.18 -1.94 -6.53
CA LEU A 106 5.90 -0.84 -7.46
C LEU A 106 7.18 -0.10 -7.83
N GLY A 107 7.95 0.34 -6.84
CA GLY A 107 9.15 1.10 -7.10
C GLY A 107 10.26 0.38 -7.88
N LYS A 108 10.24 -0.95 -7.88
CA LYS A 108 11.20 -1.77 -8.63
C LYS A 108 10.76 -2.06 -10.07
N TYR A 109 9.46 -2.12 -10.34
CA TYR A 109 8.93 -2.68 -11.59
C TYR A 109 7.99 -1.75 -12.37
N VAL A 110 7.58 -0.62 -11.80
CA VAL A 110 6.60 0.33 -12.36
C VAL A 110 7.20 1.73 -12.36
#